data_AF-A0A965AEG2-F1
#
_entry.id   AF-A0A965AEG2-F1
#
_cell.length_a   1.000
_cell.length_b   1.000
_cell.length_c   1.000
_cell.angle_alpha   90.00
_cell.angle_beta   90.00
_cell.angle_gamma   90.00
#
_symmetry.space_group_name_H-M   'P 1'
#
loop_
_entity.id
_entity.type
_entity.pdbx_description
1 polymer ?
#
loop_
_entity_poly.entity_id
_entity_poly.type
_entity_poly.pdbx_seq_one_letter_code
_entity_poly.pdbx_strand_id
1 'polypeptide(L)'
;RKRFWQPSNRGELGQDKRAAYETLYECLMVTAQLMAPIAPFFSEWLYKNLTDNIRDRAKQHNTPLQYESIHHTILIKAAPQRKDVELELAMDYAQRICSLTHSIRKNAKIKVRTPLQKILLPVLDEKFAQRVRSVEDIIKSEVNVKEIQYIDDTSGLLVKKVKPNFAKLGKQYGPKMKEVSAVITTFEQADISAIEKLGTLNKGGFDITLEDVLISSEDIPGWAVANEGGVTVALDITITEELKREGIARDFVNRIQNLRKDQGMDVLDKITVEVEAVNGFAEALQEHKDYISKEVQAVSLEFKNAIADAVEVDMDEAMLKVKISVKK
;
A
#
# COMPACT_ATOMS: atom_id res chain seq x y z
N ARG A 1 8.22 5.58 1.06
CA ARG A 1 8.90 6.33 2.16
C ARG A 1 10.42 6.13 2.20
N LYS A 2 10.96 4.91 2.06
CA LYS A 2 12.42 4.66 2.10
C LYS A 2 13.23 5.52 1.12
N ARG A 3 12.71 5.78 -0.08
CA ARG A 3 13.39 6.57 -1.13
C ARG A 3 13.77 8.01 -0.72
N PHE A 4 13.03 8.63 0.21
CA PHE A 4 13.33 9.99 0.70
C PHE A 4 14.37 9.98 1.83
N TRP A 5 14.40 8.92 2.64
CA TRP A 5 15.14 8.88 3.91
C TRP A 5 16.35 7.93 3.89
N GLN A 6 16.63 7.28 2.76
CA GLN A 6 17.87 6.50 2.62
C GLN A 6 19.08 7.42 2.84
N PRO A 7 20.03 7.00 3.71
CA PRO A 7 21.27 7.75 3.91
C PRO A 7 22.04 7.78 2.60
N SER A 8 22.31 8.98 2.10
CA SER A 8 23.16 9.20 0.93
C SER A 8 24.60 8.92 1.35
N ASN A 9 25.20 7.85 0.82
CA ASN A 9 26.63 7.63 0.98
C ASN A 9 27.36 8.82 0.36
N ARG A 10 28.10 9.58 1.18
CA ARG A 10 29.01 10.66 0.75
C ARG A 10 28.36 11.91 0.12
N GLY A 11 27.19 12.33 0.61
CA GLY A 11 26.64 13.66 0.30
C GLY A 11 26.04 13.84 -1.10
N GLU A 12 26.17 12.86 -1.99
CA GLU A 12 25.47 12.86 -3.28
C GLU A 12 24.08 12.24 -3.12
N LEU A 13 23.04 12.96 -3.57
CA LEU A 13 21.71 12.37 -3.73
C LEU A 13 21.78 11.30 -4.81
N GLY A 14 21.57 10.03 -4.46
CA GLY A 14 21.37 8.97 -5.44
C GLY A 14 20.23 9.33 -6.41
N GLN A 15 20.33 8.85 -7.66
CA GLN A 15 19.38 9.21 -8.73
C GLN A 15 17.91 8.98 -8.34
N ASP A 16 17.60 7.86 -7.68
CA ASP A 16 16.23 7.55 -7.22
C ASP A 16 15.72 8.56 -6.18
N LYS A 17 16.56 8.96 -5.22
CA LYS A 17 16.22 9.98 -4.23
C LYS A 17 15.97 11.33 -4.91
N ARG A 18 16.84 11.71 -5.85
CA ARG A 18 16.69 12.95 -6.61
C ARG A 18 15.40 12.97 -7.44
N ALA A 19 15.13 11.91 -8.19
CA ALA A 19 13.90 11.78 -8.98
C ALA A 19 12.65 11.89 -8.09
N ALA A 20 12.66 11.26 -6.91
CA ALA A 20 11.55 11.33 -5.96
C ALA A 20 11.32 12.76 -5.43
N TYR A 21 12.38 13.49 -5.07
CA TYR A 21 12.27 14.88 -4.63
C TYR A 21 11.83 15.82 -5.76
N GLU A 22 12.41 15.71 -6.96
CA GLU A 22 12.04 16.54 -8.11
C GLU A 22 10.57 16.33 -8.50
N THR A 23 10.11 15.07 -8.56
CA THR A 23 8.71 14.73 -8.86
C THR A 23 7.77 15.26 -7.78
N LEU A 24 8.09 15.04 -6.49
CA LEU A 24 7.28 15.54 -5.38
C LEU A 24 7.20 17.07 -5.39
N TYR A 25 8.32 17.73 -5.66
CA TYR A 25 8.38 19.18 -5.77
C TYR A 25 7.46 19.69 -6.89
N GLU A 26 7.56 19.13 -8.10
CA GLU A 26 6.69 19.52 -9.22
C GLU A 26 5.20 19.32 -8.88
N CYS A 27 4.84 18.16 -8.32
CA CYS A 27 3.46 17.86 -7.91
C CYS A 27 2.93 18.86 -6.87
N LEU A 28 3.70 19.17 -5.82
CA LEU A 28 3.29 20.10 -4.78
C LEU A 28 3.17 21.53 -5.32
N MET A 29 4.07 21.94 -6.22
CA MET A 29 4.02 23.26 -6.84
C MET A 29 2.79 23.44 -7.73
N VAL A 30 2.52 22.48 -8.62
CA VAL A 30 1.32 22.51 -9.49
C VAL A 30 0.05 22.46 -8.63
N THR A 31 0.02 21.62 -7.59
CA THR A 31 -1.12 21.54 -6.66
C THR A 31 -1.34 22.88 -5.95
N ALA A 32 -0.27 23.54 -5.49
CA ALA A 32 -0.37 24.88 -4.87
C ALA A 32 -0.95 25.91 -5.84
N GLN A 33 -0.52 25.91 -7.12
CA GLN A 33 -1.07 26.81 -8.15
C GLN A 33 -2.57 26.55 -8.41
N LEU A 34 -2.97 25.28 -8.56
CA LEU A 34 -4.37 24.91 -8.78
C LEU A 34 -5.27 25.25 -7.58
N MET A 35 -4.72 25.14 -6.38
CA MET A 35 -5.40 25.42 -5.13
C MET A 35 -5.49 26.93 -4.83
N ALA A 36 -4.63 27.77 -5.41
CA ALA A 36 -4.53 29.19 -5.08
C ALA A 36 -5.84 30.00 -5.19
N PRO A 37 -6.73 29.77 -6.17
CA PRO A 37 -8.02 30.44 -6.22
C PRO A 37 -9.00 30.01 -5.13
N ILE A 38 -8.81 28.83 -4.53
CA ILE A 38 -9.76 28.19 -3.60
C ILE A 38 -9.29 28.33 -2.14
N ALA A 39 -8.00 28.13 -1.89
CA ALA A 39 -7.38 28.22 -0.57
C ALA A 39 -6.10 29.09 -0.61
N PRO A 40 -6.25 30.41 -0.79
CA PRO A 40 -5.14 31.32 -1.08
C PRO A 40 -4.06 31.29 0.01
N PHE A 41 -4.45 31.39 1.29
CA PHE A 41 -3.49 31.40 2.40
C PHE A 41 -2.68 30.10 2.51
N PHE A 42 -3.32 28.95 2.30
CA PHE A 42 -2.63 27.66 2.39
C PHE A 42 -1.73 27.41 1.18
N SER A 43 -2.17 27.81 -0.03
CA SER A 43 -1.34 27.75 -1.23
C SER A 43 -0.11 28.66 -1.14
N GLU A 44 -0.26 29.85 -0.56
CA GLU A 44 0.82 30.81 -0.32
C GLU A 44 1.82 30.27 0.71
N TRP A 45 1.32 29.71 1.82
CA TRP A 45 2.17 29.05 2.82
C TRP A 45 2.96 27.89 2.20
N LEU A 46 2.31 26.98 1.47
CA LEU A 46 2.99 25.85 0.84
C LEU A 46 4.04 26.32 -0.18
N TYR A 47 3.68 27.28 -1.03
CA TYR A 47 4.59 27.86 -2.03
C TYR A 47 5.83 28.47 -1.38
N LYS A 48 5.67 29.27 -0.33
CA LYS A 48 6.78 29.89 0.40
C LYS A 48 7.72 28.86 1.01
N ASN A 49 7.18 27.82 1.67
CA ASN A 49 7.98 26.73 2.20
C ASN A 49 8.79 25.98 1.12
N LEU A 50 8.30 25.93 -0.12
CA LEU A 50 8.98 25.29 -1.25
C LEU A 50 9.98 26.19 -1.97
N THR A 51 9.86 27.51 -1.88
CA THR A 51 10.60 28.44 -2.75
C THR A 51 11.52 29.42 -2.02
N ASP A 52 11.25 29.76 -0.75
CA ASP A 52 11.99 30.83 -0.07
C ASP A 52 13.48 30.53 0.08
N ASN A 53 13.85 29.26 0.33
CA ASN A 53 15.24 28.83 0.44
C ASN A 53 16.02 28.82 -0.90
N ILE A 54 15.34 28.90 -2.04
CA ILE A 54 15.93 28.87 -3.38
C ILE A 54 15.61 30.13 -4.20
N ARG A 55 14.87 31.09 -3.63
CA ARG A 55 14.31 32.25 -4.34
C ARG A 55 15.39 33.16 -4.91
N ASP A 56 16.46 33.43 -4.17
CA ASP A 56 17.55 34.29 -4.65
C ASP A 56 18.23 33.69 -5.88
N ARG A 57 18.46 32.37 -5.86
CA ARG A 57 18.98 31.62 -7.00
C ARG A 57 18.00 31.64 -8.18
N ALA A 58 16.71 31.51 -7.90
CA ALA A 58 15.67 31.58 -8.93
C ALA A 58 15.63 32.97 -9.61
N LYS A 59 15.77 34.06 -8.83
CA LYS A 59 15.87 35.44 -9.35
C LYS A 59 17.12 35.61 -10.22
N GLN A 60 18.27 35.12 -9.79
CA GLN A 60 19.53 35.18 -10.56
C GLN A 60 19.45 34.43 -11.91
N HIS A 61 18.76 33.30 -11.94
CA HIS A 61 18.60 32.48 -13.16
C HIS A 61 17.30 32.74 -13.92
N ASN A 62 16.53 33.76 -13.53
CA ASN A 62 15.26 34.15 -14.13
C ASN A 62 14.28 32.97 -14.31
N THR A 63 14.13 32.13 -13.29
CA THR A 63 13.23 30.97 -13.33
C THR A 63 11.81 31.35 -12.88
N PRO A 64 10.76 30.57 -13.22
CA PRO A 64 9.38 30.84 -12.76
C PRO A 64 9.20 30.86 -11.23
N LEU A 65 10.18 30.40 -10.46
CA LEU A 65 10.17 30.37 -8.99
C LEU A 65 10.61 31.70 -8.36
N GLN A 66 10.88 32.73 -9.17
CA GLN A 66 11.34 34.04 -8.71
C GLN A 66 10.26 34.87 -7.98
N TYR A 67 8.98 34.62 -8.27
CA TYR A 67 7.85 35.43 -7.78
C TYR A 67 7.59 35.23 -6.29
N GLU A 68 7.45 36.30 -5.51
CA GLU A 68 7.32 36.20 -4.04
C GLU A 68 6.02 35.58 -3.53
N SER A 69 4.96 35.62 -4.35
CA SER A 69 3.66 35.05 -4.03
C SER A 69 3.21 34.10 -5.14
N ILE A 70 2.52 33.02 -4.73
CA ILE A 70 1.92 32.07 -5.67
C ILE A 70 0.94 32.75 -6.62
N HIS A 71 0.28 33.82 -6.16
CA HIS A 71 -0.71 34.57 -6.93
C HIS A 71 -0.13 35.40 -8.08
N HIS A 72 1.20 35.57 -8.11
CA HIS A 72 1.93 36.18 -9.22
C HIS A 72 2.54 35.15 -10.17
N THR A 73 2.37 33.85 -9.88
CA THR A 73 2.86 32.79 -10.76
C THR A 73 1.88 32.49 -11.87
N ILE A 74 2.40 32.02 -13.01
CA ILE A 74 1.59 31.53 -14.12
C ILE A 74 1.40 30.02 -13.94
N LEU A 75 0.15 29.57 -14.07
CA LEU A 75 -0.17 28.15 -13.98
C LEU A 75 0.62 27.35 -15.03
N ILE A 76 1.31 26.30 -14.58
CA ILE A 76 2.05 25.40 -15.44
C ILE A 76 1.09 24.73 -16.44
N LYS A 77 1.42 24.82 -17.73
CA LYS A 77 0.63 24.19 -18.79
C LYS A 77 0.83 22.67 -18.76
N ALA A 78 -0.24 21.93 -18.97
CA ALA A 78 -0.18 20.48 -19.12
C ALA A 78 0.76 20.09 -20.28
N ALA A 79 1.55 19.05 -20.06
CA ALA A 79 2.46 18.47 -21.04
C ALA A 79 1.91 17.11 -21.50
N PRO A 80 1.14 17.03 -22.61
CA PRO A 80 0.50 15.78 -23.04
C PRO A 80 1.47 14.63 -23.26
N GLN A 81 2.70 14.93 -23.66
CA GLN A 81 3.78 13.96 -23.87
C GLN A 81 4.29 13.30 -22.58
N ARG A 82 3.96 13.84 -21.40
CA ARG A 82 4.28 13.23 -20.10
C ARG A 82 3.16 12.32 -19.59
N LYS A 83 2.03 12.20 -20.32
CA LYS A 83 0.96 11.28 -19.97
C LYS A 83 1.33 9.87 -20.44
N ASP A 84 1.37 8.95 -19.50
CA ASP A 84 1.62 7.54 -19.75
C ASP A 84 0.41 6.73 -19.28
N VAL A 85 -0.46 6.39 -20.23
CA VAL A 85 -1.71 5.67 -19.97
C VAL A 85 -1.45 4.26 -19.46
N GLU A 86 -0.38 3.61 -19.90
CA GLU A 86 -0.04 2.26 -19.43
C GLU A 86 0.44 2.29 -17.98
N LEU A 87 1.20 3.31 -17.59
CA LEU A 87 1.57 3.53 -16.19
C LEU A 87 0.36 3.87 -15.32
N GLU A 88 -0.56 4.72 -15.80
CA GLU A 88 -1.81 5.06 -15.09
C GLU A 88 -2.63 3.79 -14.80
N LEU A 89 -2.78 2.92 -15.80
CA LEU A 89 -3.47 1.62 -15.65
C LEU A 89 -2.74 0.68 -14.69
N ALA A 90 -1.41 0.60 -14.76
CA ALA A 90 -0.64 -0.21 -13.83
C ALA A 90 -0.81 0.28 -12.37
N MET A 91 -0.82 1.60 -12.16
CA MET A 91 -1.05 2.20 -10.85
C MET A 91 -2.48 2.03 -10.35
N ASP A 92 -3.49 2.05 -11.23
CA ASP A 92 -4.88 1.69 -10.87
C ASP A 92 -4.96 0.27 -10.32
N TYR A 93 -4.36 -0.70 -11.01
CA TYR A 93 -4.28 -2.07 -10.52
C TYR A 93 -3.55 -2.16 -9.18
N ALA A 94 -2.43 -1.46 -9.02
CA ALA A 94 -1.72 -1.44 -7.74
C ALA A 94 -2.61 -0.92 -6.60
N GLN A 95 -3.31 0.20 -6.79
CA GLN A 95 -4.20 0.78 -5.78
C GLN A 95 -5.35 -0.16 -5.42
N ARG A 96 -5.97 -0.79 -6.41
CA ARG A 96 -7.09 -1.73 -6.21
C ARG A 96 -6.64 -3.00 -5.51
N ILE A 97 -5.53 -3.60 -5.93
CA ILE A 97 -4.95 -4.77 -5.27
C ILE A 97 -4.58 -4.45 -3.81
N CYS A 98 -3.99 -3.27 -3.55
CA CYS A 98 -3.69 -2.84 -2.18
C CYS A 98 -4.97 -2.68 -1.35
N SER A 99 -5.98 -2.02 -1.89
CA SER A 99 -7.27 -1.78 -1.22
C SER A 99 -7.98 -3.10 -0.88
N LEU A 100 -8.04 -4.05 -1.83
CA LEU A 100 -8.60 -5.38 -1.61
C LEU A 100 -7.81 -6.15 -0.56
N THR A 101 -6.48 -6.12 -0.62
CA THR A 101 -5.63 -6.77 0.39
C THR A 101 -5.84 -6.19 1.79
N HIS A 102 -5.93 -4.86 1.92
CA HIS A 102 -6.20 -4.20 3.20
C HIS A 102 -7.60 -4.52 3.73
N SER A 103 -8.59 -4.61 2.85
CA SER A 103 -9.94 -5.09 3.17
C SER A 103 -9.89 -6.50 3.77
N ILE A 104 -9.20 -7.43 3.11
CA ILE A 104 -9.04 -8.81 3.61
C ILE A 104 -8.36 -8.82 4.98
N ARG A 105 -7.22 -8.11 5.12
CA ARG A 105 -6.51 -7.99 6.40
C ARG A 105 -7.40 -7.44 7.52
N LYS A 106 -8.20 -6.41 7.24
CA LYS A 106 -9.13 -5.81 8.20
C LYS A 106 -10.17 -6.81 8.67
N ASN A 107 -10.77 -7.57 7.74
CA ASN A 107 -11.76 -8.59 8.06
C ASN A 107 -11.16 -9.76 8.86
N ALA A 108 -9.93 -10.16 8.54
CA ALA A 108 -9.17 -11.17 9.27
C ALA A 108 -8.52 -10.65 10.57
N LYS A 109 -8.66 -9.34 10.89
CA LYS A 109 -8.03 -8.66 12.04
C LYS A 109 -6.49 -8.76 12.07
N ILE A 110 -5.85 -8.83 10.91
CA ILE A 110 -4.39 -8.90 10.77
C ILE A 110 -3.82 -7.49 10.55
N LYS A 111 -2.86 -7.08 11.38
CA LYS A 111 -2.19 -5.78 11.26
C LYS A 111 -1.29 -5.76 10.02
N VAL A 112 -1.25 -4.63 9.30
CA VAL A 112 -0.36 -4.45 8.12
C VAL A 112 1.12 -4.66 8.48
N ARG A 113 1.52 -4.34 9.72
CA ARG A 113 2.90 -4.54 10.20
C ARG A 113 3.27 -6.01 10.40
N THR A 114 2.31 -6.92 10.49
CA THR A 114 2.57 -8.35 10.39
C THR A 114 2.71 -8.72 8.91
N PRO A 115 3.91 -9.11 8.46
CA PRO A 115 4.10 -9.54 7.08
C PRO A 115 3.29 -10.81 6.81
N LEU A 116 2.83 -10.98 5.57
CA LEU A 116 2.19 -12.22 5.13
C LEU A 116 2.99 -12.83 3.99
N GLN A 117 2.84 -14.14 3.81
CA GLN A 117 3.68 -14.87 2.87
C GLN A 117 3.41 -14.44 1.44
N LYS A 118 2.16 -14.55 0.98
CA LYS A 118 1.85 -14.37 -0.45
C LYS A 118 0.43 -13.92 -0.73
N ILE A 119 0.29 -13.29 -1.89
CA ILE A 119 -0.98 -13.03 -2.56
C ILE A 119 -1.03 -13.89 -3.82
N LEU A 120 -2.20 -14.43 -4.13
CA LEU A 120 -2.50 -15.01 -5.43
C LEU A 120 -3.36 -14.04 -6.23
N LEU A 121 -2.95 -13.82 -7.48
CA LEU A 121 -3.67 -13.02 -8.46
C LEU A 121 -4.05 -13.90 -9.66
N PRO A 122 -5.35 -14.13 -9.91
CA PRO A 122 -5.80 -14.73 -11.15
C PRO A 122 -5.41 -13.87 -12.35
N VAL A 123 -4.77 -14.49 -13.35
CA VAL A 123 -4.39 -13.81 -14.59
C VAL A 123 -5.63 -13.66 -15.46
N LEU A 124 -6.08 -12.41 -15.62
CA LEU A 124 -7.20 -12.06 -16.51
C LEU A 124 -6.76 -12.19 -17.98
N ASP A 125 -5.61 -11.57 -18.29
CA ASP A 125 -4.92 -11.61 -19.57
C ASP A 125 -3.41 -11.32 -19.39
N GLU A 126 -2.61 -11.50 -20.44
CA GLU A 126 -1.16 -11.26 -20.38
C GLU A 126 -0.79 -9.79 -20.10
N LYS A 127 -1.60 -8.83 -20.58
CA LYS A 127 -1.34 -7.40 -20.34
C LYS A 127 -1.54 -7.03 -18.88
N PHE A 128 -2.57 -7.58 -18.23
CA PHE A 128 -2.80 -7.46 -16.80
C PHE A 128 -1.58 -7.97 -16.02
N ALA A 129 -1.10 -9.18 -16.32
CA ALA A 129 0.07 -9.73 -15.65
C ALA A 129 1.31 -8.85 -15.85
N GLN A 130 1.55 -8.33 -17.06
CA GLN A 130 2.68 -7.43 -17.34
C GLN A 130 2.57 -6.10 -16.56
N ARG A 131 1.39 -5.48 -16.55
CA ARG A 131 1.13 -4.24 -15.82
C ARG A 131 1.36 -4.42 -14.32
N VAL A 132 0.80 -5.47 -13.71
CA VAL A 132 0.97 -5.72 -12.28
C VAL A 132 2.43 -6.05 -11.94
N ARG A 133 3.13 -6.83 -12.78
CA ARG A 133 4.57 -7.10 -12.60
C ARG A 133 5.41 -5.82 -12.56
N SER A 134 5.08 -4.82 -13.38
CA SER A 134 5.81 -3.54 -13.40
C SER A 134 5.72 -2.74 -12.09
N VAL A 135 4.69 -2.97 -11.29
CA VAL A 135 4.40 -2.28 -10.01
C VAL A 135 4.40 -3.24 -8.81
N GLU A 136 4.87 -4.48 -9.00
CA GLU A 136 4.77 -5.55 -8.02
C GLU A 136 5.46 -5.19 -6.68
N ASP A 137 6.63 -4.58 -6.77
CA ASP A 137 7.39 -4.16 -5.58
C ASP A 137 6.67 -3.06 -4.80
N ILE A 138 5.92 -2.19 -5.48
CA ILE A 138 5.09 -1.17 -4.83
C ILE A 138 3.99 -1.86 -4.03
N ILE A 139 3.27 -2.78 -4.67
CA ILE A 139 2.18 -3.56 -4.05
C ILE A 139 2.71 -4.32 -2.83
N LYS A 140 3.75 -5.15 -3.00
CA LYS A 140 4.36 -5.94 -1.92
C LYS A 140 4.79 -5.07 -0.74
N SER A 141 5.36 -3.89 -1.02
CA SER A 141 5.80 -2.96 0.01
C SER A 141 4.65 -2.29 0.77
N GLU A 142 3.55 -1.97 0.09
CA GLU A 142 2.39 -1.29 0.68
C GLU A 142 1.57 -2.26 1.54
N VAL A 143 1.33 -3.47 1.03
CA VAL A 143 0.55 -4.49 1.74
C VAL A 143 1.38 -5.39 2.65
N ASN A 144 2.70 -5.23 2.66
CA ASN A 144 3.68 -6.01 3.44
C ASN A 144 3.53 -7.53 3.22
N VAL A 145 3.71 -7.96 1.97
CA VAL A 145 3.65 -9.36 1.55
C VAL A 145 4.98 -9.76 0.90
N LYS A 146 5.45 -10.99 1.09
CA LYS A 146 6.75 -11.44 0.57
C LYS A 146 6.74 -11.64 -0.95
N GLU A 147 5.67 -12.21 -1.49
CA GLU A 147 5.57 -12.49 -2.93
C GLU A 147 4.14 -12.36 -3.49
N ILE A 148 4.05 -12.13 -4.80
CA ILE A 148 2.80 -12.18 -5.56
C ILE A 148 2.93 -13.33 -6.55
N GLN A 149 2.02 -14.30 -6.46
CA GLN A 149 1.95 -15.43 -7.38
C GLN A 149 0.79 -15.21 -8.35
N TYR A 150 1.08 -15.35 -9.64
CA TYR A 150 0.09 -15.24 -10.70
C TYR A 150 -0.41 -16.64 -11.03
N ILE A 151 -1.72 -16.84 -10.94
CA ILE A 151 -2.35 -18.14 -11.20
C ILE A 151 -3.24 -18.05 -12.42
N ASP A 152 -3.24 -19.09 -13.25
CA ASP A 152 -4.25 -19.22 -14.29
C ASP A 152 -5.58 -19.64 -13.63
N ASP A 153 -6.69 -19.08 -14.13
CA ASP A 153 -8.04 -19.35 -13.61
C ASP A 153 -8.41 -20.86 -13.66
N THR A 154 -7.70 -21.62 -14.51
CA THR A 154 -7.83 -23.08 -14.67
C THR A 154 -7.07 -23.91 -13.63
N SER A 155 -6.27 -23.29 -12.76
CA SER A 155 -5.47 -24.00 -11.75
C SER A 155 -6.30 -24.70 -10.67
N GLY A 156 -7.61 -24.46 -10.62
CA GLY A 156 -8.54 -25.10 -9.67
C GLY A 156 -8.36 -24.64 -8.22
N LEU A 157 -7.39 -23.75 -7.95
CA LEU A 157 -7.14 -23.24 -6.61
C LEU A 157 -8.30 -22.33 -6.15
N LEU A 158 -8.87 -21.56 -7.07
CA LEU A 158 -9.89 -20.54 -6.76
C LEU A 158 -11.23 -20.97 -7.37
N VAL A 159 -12.01 -21.74 -6.63
CA VAL A 159 -13.33 -22.21 -7.09
C VAL A 159 -14.33 -21.06 -6.99
N LYS A 160 -14.73 -20.49 -8.14
CA LYS A 160 -15.73 -19.42 -8.17
C LYS A 160 -17.14 -20.03 -8.08
N LYS A 161 -17.99 -19.45 -7.23
CA LYS A 161 -19.43 -19.70 -7.17
C LYS A 161 -20.16 -18.47 -7.66
N VAL A 162 -21.12 -18.68 -8.55
CA VAL A 162 -22.01 -17.63 -9.02
C VAL A 162 -23.37 -17.74 -8.35
N LYS A 163 -23.93 -16.60 -7.95
CA LYS A 163 -25.30 -16.47 -7.44
C LYS A 163 -26.08 -15.48 -8.30
N PRO A 164 -27.39 -15.68 -8.52
CA PRO A 164 -28.20 -14.72 -9.26
C PRO A 164 -28.35 -13.40 -8.48
N ASN A 165 -28.21 -12.25 -9.15
CA ASN A 165 -28.59 -10.96 -8.58
C ASN A 165 -30.10 -10.77 -8.64
N PHE A 166 -30.81 -11.31 -7.63
CA PHE A 166 -32.27 -11.32 -7.60
C PHE A 166 -32.92 -9.93 -7.73
N ALA A 167 -32.26 -8.88 -7.24
CA ALA A 167 -32.78 -7.50 -7.29
C ALA A 167 -32.84 -6.94 -8.72
N LYS A 168 -31.84 -7.26 -9.55
CA LYS A 168 -31.78 -6.81 -10.94
C LYS A 168 -32.54 -7.75 -11.87
N LEU A 169 -32.35 -9.06 -11.71
CA LEU A 169 -33.04 -10.10 -12.49
C LEU A 169 -34.57 -10.03 -12.34
N GLY A 170 -35.08 -9.69 -11.16
CA GLY A 170 -36.51 -9.50 -10.94
C GLY A 170 -37.11 -8.35 -11.75
N LYS A 171 -36.34 -7.27 -11.99
CA LYS A 171 -36.78 -6.13 -12.80
C LYS A 171 -36.75 -6.41 -14.30
N GLN A 172 -35.75 -7.18 -14.76
CA GLN A 172 -35.53 -7.43 -16.19
C GLN A 172 -36.33 -8.64 -16.72
N TYR A 173 -36.39 -9.73 -15.94
CA TYR A 173 -36.94 -11.01 -16.40
C TYR A 173 -38.24 -11.42 -15.70
N GLY A 174 -38.69 -10.69 -14.67
CA GLY A 174 -40.00 -10.83 -14.02
C GLY A 174 -40.46 -12.29 -13.85
N PRO A 175 -41.47 -12.77 -14.61
CA PRO A 175 -41.99 -14.13 -14.50
C PRO A 175 -40.97 -15.23 -14.89
N LYS A 176 -39.98 -14.93 -15.74
CA LYS A 176 -38.91 -15.87 -16.15
C LYS A 176 -37.72 -15.88 -15.19
N MET A 177 -37.76 -15.13 -14.09
CA MET A 177 -36.68 -15.06 -13.09
C MET A 177 -36.23 -16.44 -12.58
N LYS A 178 -37.19 -17.36 -12.36
CA LYS A 178 -36.88 -18.73 -11.89
C LYS A 178 -36.09 -19.53 -12.93
N GLU A 179 -36.43 -19.37 -14.21
CA GLU A 179 -35.74 -20.03 -15.32
C GLU A 179 -34.31 -19.49 -15.46
N VAL A 180 -34.14 -18.16 -15.46
CA VAL A 180 -32.82 -17.52 -15.55
C VAL A 180 -31.95 -17.86 -14.34
N SER A 181 -32.51 -17.88 -13.13
CA SER A 181 -31.77 -18.24 -11.91
C SER A 181 -31.31 -19.71 -11.94
N ALA A 182 -32.10 -20.61 -12.51
CA ALA A 182 -31.73 -22.01 -12.69
C ALA A 182 -30.55 -22.14 -13.68
N VAL A 183 -30.58 -21.38 -14.78
CA VAL A 183 -29.46 -21.33 -15.74
C VAL A 183 -28.20 -20.75 -15.10
N ILE A 184 -28.30 -19.68 -14.31
CA ILE A 184 -27.13 -19.11 -13.60
C ILE A 184 -26.52 -20.11 -12.62
N THR A 185 -27.35 -20.91 -11.95
CA THR A 185 -26.87 -21.89 -10.96
C THR A 185 -26.13 -23.06 -11.60
N THR A 186 -26.32 -23.31 -12.90
CA THR A 186 -25.61 -24.36 -13.66
C THR A 186 -24.36 -23.85 -14.38
N PHE A 187 -23.91 -22.62 -14.10
CA PHE A 187 -22.68 -22.09 -14.66
C PHE A 187 -21.46 -22.85 -14.13
N GLU A 188 -20.62 -23.27 -15.05
CA GLU A 188 -19.32 -23.85 -14.77
C GLU A 188 -18.25 -22.75 -14.73
N GLN A 189 -17.03 -23.07 -14.28
CA GLN A 189 -15.93 -22.10 -14.21
C GLN A 189 -15.65 -21.42 -15.57
N ALA A 190 -15.83 -22.16 -16.67
CA ALA A 190 -15.68 -21.62 -18.02
C ALA A 190 -16.71 -20.52 -18.33
N ASP A 191 -17.96 -20.66 -17.88
CA ASP A 191 -19.02 -19.66 -18.07
C ASP A 191 -18.76 -18.41 -17.23
N ILE A 192 -18.33 -18.60 -15.98
CA ILE A 192 -17.96 -17.51 -15.06
C ILE A 192 -16.78 -16.72 -15.64
N SER A 193 -15.77 -17.42 -16.18
CA SER A 193 -14.63 -16.78 -16.84
C SER A 193 -15.05 -16.01 -18.10
N ALA A 194 -15.98 -16.57 -18.88
CA ALA A 194 -16.46 -15.94 -20.11
C ALA A 194 -17.26 -14.67 -19.84
N ILE A 195 -18.14 -14.67 -18.84
CA ILE A 195 -18.93 -13.47 -18.48
C ILE A 195 -18.06 -12.36 -17.87
N GLU A 196 -17.00 -12.71 -17.13
CA GLU A 196 -16.02 -11.72 -16.63
C GLU A 196 -15.19 -11.09 -17.75
N LYS A 197 -14.80 -11.86 -18.77
CA LYS A 197 -14.00 -11.36 -19.90
C LYS A 197 -14.82 -10.57 -20.92
N LEU A 198 -16.01 -11.04 -21.25
CA LEU A 198 -16.84 -10.47 -22.32
C LEU A 198 -17.89 -9.48 -21.79
N GLY A 199 -18.16 -9.46 -20.49
CA GLY A 199 -19.20 -8.66 -19.84
C GLY A 199 -20.63 -9.17 -20.03
N THR A 200 -20.84 -10.06 -21.02
CA THR A 200 -22.13 -10.67 -21.34
C THR A 200 -21.95 -12.13 -21.78
N LEU A 201 -22.89 -13.00 -21.40
CA LEU A 201 -22.92 -14.40 -21.82
C LEU A 201 -24.35 -14.77 -22.23
N ASN A 202 -24.52 -15.31 -23.44
CA ASN A 202 -25.79 -15.91 -23.85
C ASN A 202 -25.78 -17.40 -23.47
N LYS A 203 -26.64 -17.78 -22.51
CA LYS A 203 -26.78 -19.18 -22.09
C LYS A 203 -28.24 -19.49 -21.79
N GLY A 204 -28.75 -20.61 -22.32
CA GLY A 204 -30.15 -21.01 -22.15
C GLY A 204 -31.18 -20.06 -22.79
N GLY A 205 -30.78 -19.26 -23.79
CA GLY A 205 -31.65 -18.31 -24.48
C GLY A 205 -31.83 -16.96 -23.77
N PHE A 206 -31.01 -16.68 -22.76
CA PHE A 206 -31.00 -15.41 -22.04
C PHE A 206 -29.65 -14.71 -22.19
N ASP A 207 -29.68 -13.39 -22.40
CA ASP A 207 -28.49 -12.54 -22.35
C ASP A 207 -28.23 -12.12 -20.90
N ILE A 208 -27.25 -12.75 -20.27
CA ILE A 208 -26.88 -12.52 -18.87
C ILE A 208 -25.67 -11.58 -18.85
N THR A 209 -25.81 -10.45 -18.17
CA THR A 209 -24.74 -9.45 -18.02
C THR A 209 -24.01 -9.64 -16.68
N LEU A 210 -22.80 -9.09 -16.56
CA LEU A 210 -22.00 -9.18 -15.32
C LEU A 210 -22.73 -8.62 -14.09
N GLU A 211 -23.61 -7.64 -14.28
CA GLU A 211 -24.43 -7.05 -13.21
C GLU A 211 -25.60 -7.94 -12.76
N ASP A 212 -25.98 -8.93 -13.58
CA ASP A 212 -27.08 -9.86 -13.29
C ASP A 212 -26.63 -11.02 -12.39
N VAL A 213 -25.33 -11.13 -12.16
CA VAL A 213 -24.71 -12.19 -11.37
C VAL A 213 -23.84 -11.64 -10.25
N LEU A 214 -23.77 -12.37 -9.14
CA LEU A 214 -22.87 -12.15 -8.03
C LEU A 214 -21.86 -13.29 -8.01
N ILE A 215 -20.63 -13.01 -8.45
CA ILE A 215 -19.54 -13.98 -8.44
C ILE A 215 -18.81 -13.85 -7.10
N SER A 216 -18.65 -14.98 -6.42
CA SER A 216 -17.92 -15.11 -5.16
C SER A 216 -16.91 -16.25 -5.30
N SER A 217 -15.82 -16.22 -4.54
CA SER A 217 -14.87 -17.35 -4.52
C SER A 217 -15.13 -18.18 -3.26
N GLU A 218 -14.99 -19.50 -3.37
CA GLU A 218 -15.05 -20.40 -2.21
C GLU A 218 -13.75 -20.30 -1.41
N ASP A 219 -13.88 -20.26 -0.08
CA ASP A 219 -12.75 -20.10 0.83
C ASP A 219 -11.87 -21.36 0.80
N ILE A 220 -10.62 -21.19 0.37
CA ILE A 220 -9.57 -22.20 0.58
C ILE A 220 -9.15 -22.07 2.06
N PRO A 221 -9.01 -23.17 2.82
CA PRO A 221 -8.52 -23.09 4.20
C PRO A 221 -7.18 -22.32 4.28
N GLY A 222 -7.13 -21.29 5.13
CA GLY A 222 -5.96 -20.42 5.27
C GLY A 222 -5.87 -19.28 4.26
N TRP A 223 -6.86 -19.13 3.37
CA TRP A 223 -6.94 -18.03 2.41
C TRP A 223 -8.21 -17.22 2.62
N ALA A 224 -8.13 -15.94 2.32
CA ALA A 224 -9.29 -15.07 2.24
C ALA A 224 -9.27 -14.31 0.91
N VAL A 225 -10.44 -14.20 0.28
CA VAL A 225 -10.57 -13.67 -1.08
C VAL A 225 -11.43 -12.40 -1.09
N ALA A 226 -11.04 -11.43 -1.91
CA ALA A 226 -11.85 -10.27 -2.23
C ALA A 226 -11.83 -9.97 -3.73
N ASN A 227 -12.92 -9.42 -4.25
CA ASN A 227 -13.06 -9.03 -5.65
C ASN A 227 -13.65 -7.62 -5.75
N GLU A 228 -13.13 -6.83 -6.67
CA GLU A 228 -13.67 -5.52 -7.03
C GLU A 228 -13.37 -5.17 -8.49
N GLY A 229 -14.41 -4.85 -9.26
CA GLY A 229 -14.28 -4.35 -10.64
C GLY A 229 -13.54 -5.30 -11.60
N GLY A 230 -13.67 -6.61 -11.41
CA GLY A 230 -12.97 -7.63 -12.20
C GLY A 230 -11.56 -7.95 -11.74
N VAL A 231 -11.07 -7.36 -10.64
CA VAL A 231 -9.80 -7.75 -10.01
C VAL A 231 -10.11 -8.63 -8.81
N THR A 232 -9.51 -9.82 -8.76
CA THR A 232 -9.61 -10.76 -7.64
C THR A 232 -8.26 -10.86 -6.94
N VAL A 233 -8.29 -10.82 -5.61
CA VAL A 233 -7.12 -10.99 -4.75
C VAL A 233 -7.42 -12.08 -3.74
N ALA A 234 -6.57 -13.10 -3.69
CA ALA A 234 -6.58 -14.07 -2.59
C ALA A 234 -5.32 -13.89 -1.74
N LEU A 235 -5.50 -13.72 -0.44
CA LEU A 235 -4.43 -13.50 0.52
C LEU A 235 -4.25 -14.72 1.42
N ASP A 236 -3.02 -15.19 1.56
CA ASP A 236 -2.66 -16.20 2.56
C ASP A 236 -2.69 -15.54 3.94
N ILE A 237 -3.66 -15.94 4.77
CA ILE A 237 -3.86 -15.42 6.13
C ILE A 237 -3.17 -16.29 7.19
N THR A 238 -2.39 -17.29 6.77
CA THR A 238 -1.61 -18.14 7.67
C THR A 238 -0.41 -17.36 8.21
N ILE A 239 -0.36 -17.17 9.53
CA ILE A 239 0.76 -16.51 10.20
C ILE A 239 1.68 -17.58 10.78
N THR A 240 2.85 -17.76 10.17
CA THR A 240 3.90 -18.63 10.72
C THR A 240 4.59 -17.95 11.91
N GLU A 241 5.29 -18.71 12.74
CA GLU A 241 6.05 -18.15 13.85
C GLU A 241 7.12 -17.14 13.39
N GLU A 242 7.76 -17.38 12.24
CA GLU A 242 8.71 -16.43 11.64
C GLU A 242 8.03 -15.10 11.28
N LEU A 243 6.88 -15.14 10.61
CA LEU A 243 6.11 -13.94 10.27
C LEU A 243 5.60 -13.21 11.51
N LYS A 244 5.24 -13.95 12.57
CA LYS A 244 4.85 -13.39 13.87
C LYS A 244 6.01 -12.63 14.50
N ARG A 245 7.21 -13.22 14.57
CA ARG A 245 8.42 -12.56 15.11
C ARG A 245 8.82 -11.33 14.31
N GLU A 246 8.74 -11.40 12.99
CA GLU A 246 9.02 -10.26 12.12
C GLU A 246 7.99 -9.14 12.30
N GLY A 247 6.72 -9.50 12.54
CA GLY A 247 5.66 -8.58 12.93
C GLY A 247 5.99 -7.83 14.24
N ILE A 248 6.40 -8.58 15.27
CA ILE A 248 6.86 -8.02 16.55
C ILE A 248 7.99 -7.00 16.35
N ALA A 249 8.98 -7.34 15.54
CA ALA A 249 10.09 -6.43 15.25
C ALA A 249 9.62 -5.14 14.56
N ARG A 250 8.66 -5.23 13.63
CA ARG A 250 8.07 -4.05 12.97
C ARG A 250 7.22 -3.20 13.90
N ASP A 251 6.44 -3.82 14.77
CA ASP A 251 5.69 -3.12 15.81
C ASP A 251 6.66 -2.37 16.73
N PHE A 252 7.75 -3.01 17.15
CA PHE A 252 8.77 -2.40 17.98
C PHE A 252 9.42 -1.18 17.30
N VAL A 253 9.82 -1.29 16.04
CA VAL A 253 10.33 -0.15 15.25
C VAL A 253 9.34 1.01 15.27
N ASN A 254 8.05 0.74 15.04
CA ASN A 254 7.02 1.78 15.06
C ASN A 254 6.93 2.46 16.44
N ARG A 255 7.04 1.69 17.53
CA ARG A 255 7.01 2.26 18.88
C ARG A 255 8.22 3.13 19.18
N ILE A 256 9.42 2.69 18.81
CA ILE A 256 10.64 3.51 18.93
C ILE A 256 10.51 4.80 18.13
N GLN A 257 9.99 4.73 16.91
CA GLN A 257 9.82 5.91 16.06
C GLN A 257 8.80 6.91 16.61
N ASN A 258 7.75 6.44 17.28
CA ASN A 258 6.83 7.32 17.99
C ASN A 258 7.51 7.94 19.22
N LEU A 259 8.24 7.15 20.00
CA LEU A 259 8.98 7.64 21.17
C LEU A 259 10.00 8.73 20.78
N ARG A 260 10.69 8.58 19.64
CA ARG A 260 11.58 9.62 19.09
C ARG A 260 10.85 10.94 18.85
N LYS A 261 9.65 10.89 18.26
CA LYS A 261 8.84 12.09 17.99
C LYS A 261 8.36 12.73 19.28
N ASP A 262 7.91 11.92 20.23
CA ASP A 262 7.41 12.39 21.53
C ASP A 262 8.52 13.07 22.34
N GLN A 263 9.77 12.63 22.17
CA GLN A 263 10.95 13.25 22.76
C GLN A 263 11.56 14.39 21.92
N GLY A 264 10.92 14.77 20.81
CA GLY A 264 11.36 15.88 19.95
C GLY A 264 12.67 15.63 19.21
N MET A 265 13.05 14.37 18.99
CA MET A 265 14.28 14.01 18.26
C MET A 265 14.12 14.25 16.75
N ASP A 266 15.22 14.64 16.10
CA ASP A 266 15.25 14.77 14.65
C ASP A 266 15.27 13.40 13.97
N VAL A 267 14.69 13.34 12.76
CA VAL A 267 14.61 12.09 11.98
C VAL A 267 16.00 11.54 11.64
N LEU A 268 17.02 12.41 11.58
CA LEU A 268 18.40 12.05 11.24
C LEU A 268 19.25 11.67 12.46
N ASP A 269 18.74 11.84 13.67
CA ASP A 269 19.50 11.55 14.88
C ASP A 269 19.88 10.07 14.96
N LYS A 270 21.13 9.84 15.37
CA LYS A 270 21.65 8.52 15.73
C LYS A 270 21.36 8.27 17.20
N ILE A 271 20.74 7.13 17.50
CA ILE A 271 20.30 6.81 18.86
C ILE A 271 20.97 5.55 19.41
N THR A 272 21.00 5.42 20.72
CA THR A 272 21.22 4.15 21.43
C THR A 272 19.88 3.68 21.97
N VAL A 273 19.60 2.39 21.85
CA VAL A 273 18.34 1.79 22.31
C VAL A 273 18.66 0.70 23.34
N GLU A 274 18.08 0.83 24.52
CA GLU A 274 18.15 -0.17 25.58
C GLU A 274 16.75 -0.73 25.82
N VAL A 275 16.63 -2.06 25.88
CA VAL A 275 15.35 -2.77 26.05
C VAL A 275 15.45 -3.69 27.26
N GLU A 276 14.47 -3.60 28.16
CA GLU A 276 14.37 -4.54 29.28
C GLU A 276 14.02 -5.93 28.74
N ALA A 277 14.81 -6.93 29.10
CA ALA A 277 14.63 -8.30 28.62
C ALA A 277 13.36 -8.91 29.20
N VAL A 278 12.24 -8.78 28.49
CA VAL A 278 10.96 -9.41 28.85
C VAL A 278 10.78 -10.72 28.08
N ASN A 279 10.45 -11.78 28.80
CA ASN A 279 10.16 -13.10 28.24
C ASN A 279 9.04 -13.01 27.19
N GLY A 280 9.29 -13.55 25.99
CA GLY A 280 8.34 -13.57 24.85
C GLY A 280 8.71 -12.64 23.68
N PHE A 281 9.39 -11.52 23.93
CA PHE A 281 9.80 -10.58 22.86
C PHE A 281 11.29 -10.63 22.54
N ALA A 282 12.13 -11.02 23.51
CA ALA A 282 13.58 -10.97 23.38
C ALA A 282 14.10 -11.73 22.16
N GLU A 283 13.60 -12.94 21.89
CA GLU A 283 14.03 -13.74 20.74
C GLU A 283 13.71 -13.04 19.41
N ALA A 284 12.47 -12.56 19.24
CA ALA A 284 12.04 -11.85 18.02
C ALA A 284 12.84 -10.56 17.79
N LEU A 285 13.09 -9.78 18.84
CA LEU A 285 13.87 -8.54 18.75
C LEU A 285 15.36 -8.81 18.50
N GLN A 286 15.90 -9.89 19.06
CA GLN A 286 17.28 -10.31 18.85
C GLN A 286 17.49 -10.83 17.42
N GLU A 287 16.58 -11.67 16.92
CA GLU A 287 16.61 -12.22 15.55
C GLU A 287 16.56 -11.12 14.49
N HIS A 288 15.80 -10.05 14.73
CA HIS A 288 15.67 -8.91 13.82
C HIS A 288 16.45 -7.66 14.24
N LYS A 289 17.48 -7.82 15.08
CA LYS A 289 18.28 -6.70 15.63
C LYS A 289 18.84 -5.77 14.55
N ASP A 290 19.37 -6.32 13.46
CA ASP A 290 19.95 -5.53 12.38
C ASP A 290 18.90 -4.71 11.63
N TYR A 291 17.73 -5.31 11.40
CA TYR A 291 16.59 -4.64 10.79
C TYR A 291 16.10 -3.48 11.67
N ILE A 292 15.89 -3.75 12.96
CA ILE A 292 15.43 -2.73 13.92
C ILE A 292 16.43 -1.58 13.96
N SER A 293 17.72 -1.89 14.15
CA SER A 293 18.78 -0.88 14.28
C SER A 293 18.87 0.00 13.04
N LYS A 294 18.73 -0.59 11.85
CA LYS A 294 18.73 0.16 10.60
C LYS A 294 17.52 1.09 10.46
N GLU A 295 16.32 0.60 10.73
CA GLU A 295 15.09 1.39 10.56
C GLU A 295 14.95 2.51 11.62
N VAL A 296 15.47 2.31 12.84
CA VAL A 296 15.46 3.33 13.89
C VAL A 296 16.73 4.16 13.97
N GLN A 297 17.68 3.97 13.04
CA GLN A 297 19.00 4.60 13.04
C GLN A 297 19.76 4.44 14.37
N ALA A 298 19.61 3.27 15.01
CA ALA A 298 20.33 2.96 16.23
C ALA A 298 21.78 2.58 15.93
N VAL A 299 22.69 3.10 16.75
CA VAL A 299 24.10 2.71 16.78
C VAL A 299 24.30 1.49 17.67
N SER A 300 23.45 1.31 18.67
CA SER A 300 23.39 0.11 19.51
C SER A 300 21.95 -0.24 19.88
N LEU A 301 21.67 -1.54 19.92
CA LEU A 301 20.47 -2.13 20.50
C LEU A 301 20.93 -3.16 21.54
N GLU A 302 20.66 -2.87 22.81
CA GLU A 302 21.11 -3.68 23.96
C GLU A 302 19.93 -4.17 24.78
N PHE A 303 20.00 -5.44 25.19
CA PHE A 303 19.01 -6.06 26.08
C PHE A 303 19.59 -6.10 27.49
N LYS A 304 18.90 -5.49 28.45
CA LYS A 304 19.34 -5.39 29.86
C LYS A 304 18.28 -5.98 30.78
N ASN A 305 18.69 -6.50 31.94
CA ASN A 305 17.74 -7.06 32.92
C ASN A 305 16.87 -5.99 33.60
N ALA A 306 17.40 -4.78 33.76
CA ALA A 306 16.69 -3.64 34.31
C ALA A 306 17.26 -2.35 33.72
N ILE A 307 16.39 -1.36 33.50
CA ILE A 307 16.76 -0.07 32.92
C ILE A 307 16.21 1.05 33.80
N ALA A 308 17.08 1.98 34.20
CA ALA A 308 16.68 3.21 34.91
C ALA A 308 16.20 4.27 33.90
N ASP A 309 15.16 5.02 34.27
CA ASP A 309 14.49 6.04 33.42
C ASP A 309 13.92 5.49 32.11
N ALA A 310 13.41 4.26 32.15
CA ALA A 310 12.78 3.66 30.98
C ALA A 310 11.35 4.18 30.79
N VAL A 311 10.94 4.26 29.53
CA VAL A 311 9.55 4.53 29.12
C VAL A 311 8.87 3.22 28.80
N GLU A 312 7.64 3.05 29.27
CA GLU A 312 6.82 1.88 28.95
C GLU A 312 6.21 2.02 27.55
N VAL A 313 6.32 0.94 26.79
CA VAL A 313 5.88 0.84 25.41
C VAL A 313 4.94 -0.36 25.27
N ASP A 314 3.73 -0.10 24.79
CA ASP A 314 2.71 -1.14 24.59
C ASP A 314 2.98 -1.98 23.33
N MET A 315 3.18 -3.29 23.50
CA MET A 315 3.36 -4.29 22.44
C MET A 315 2.17 -5.24 22.29
N ASP A 316 0.97 -4.79 22.66
CA ASP A 316 -0.31 -5.51 22.67
C ASP A 316 -0.40 -6.67 23.68
N GLU A 317 0.54 -7.61 23.63
CA GLU A 317 0.57 -8.77 24.53
C GLU A 317 1.23 -8.43 25.88
N ALA A 318 2.13 -7.43 25.91
CA ALA A 318 2.71 -6.90 27.15
C ALA A 318 3.30 -5.48 26.98
N MET A 319 3.65 -4.86 28.11
CA MET A 319 4.43 -3.62 28.15
C MET A 319 5.92 -3.95 28.13
N LEU A 320 6.69 -3.28 27.27
CA LEU A 320 8.15 -3.32 27.24
C LEU A 320 8.71 -2.02 27.80
N LYS A 321 9.72 -2.09 28.66
CA LYS A 321 10.48 -0.92 29.09
C LYS A 321 11.63 -0.65 28.15
N VAL A 322 11.69 0.58 27.65
CA VAL A 322 12.66 1.00 26.65
C VAL A 322 13.25 2.35 27.03
N LYS A 323 14.56 2.49 26.82
CA LYS A 323 15.24 3.79 26.89
C LYS A 323 15.90 4.09 25.55
N ILE A 324 15.66 5.29 25.04
CA ILE A 324 16.35 5.82 23.87
C ILE A 324 17.17 7.04 24.27
N SER A 325 18.33 7.22 23.66
CA SER A 325 19.19 8.39 23.90
C SER A 325 19.91 8.78 22.63
N VAL A 326 20.02 10.08 22.36
CA VAL A 326 20.78 10.58 21.20
C VAL A 326 22.26 10.37 21.48
N LYS A 327 22.96 9.75 20.52
CA LYS A 327 24.41 9.65 20.57
C LYS A 327 24.98 11.03 20.22
N LYS A 328 25.53 11.71 21.23
CA LYS A 328 26.27 12.97 21.05
C LYS A 328 27.54 12.77 20.22
#